data_AF-A0A318E0V6-F1
#
_entry.id   AF-A0A318E0V6-F1
#
_cell.length_a   1.000
_cell.length_b   1.000
_cell.length_c   1.000
_cell.angle_alpha   90.00
_cell.angle_beta   90.00
_cell.angle_gamma   90.00
#
_symmetry.space_group_name_H-M   'P 1'
#
loop_
_entity.id
_entity.type
_entity.pdbx_description
1 polymer ?
#
loop_
_entity_poly.entity_id
_entity_poly.type
_entity_poly.pdbx_seq_one_letter_code
_entity_poly.pdbx_strand_id
1 'polypeptide(L)'
;MSEPPRVHWEQVFMSGQPLDHWLATLPGSVCFASVNMRIDGTWKVNLTPKGRGLKVIPIYSQPYRTREKAMAHVERWAQYHWRKVPPAEPKPGRMGW
;
A
#
# COMPACT_ATOMS: atom_id res chain seq x y z
N MET A 1 -14.10 -12.97 16.47
CA MET A 1 -13.53 -11.78 15.80
C MET A 1 -12.79 -12.27 14.57
N SER A 2 -13.07 -11.76 13.37
CA SER A 2 -12.34 -12.19 12.16
C SER A 2 -10.87 -11.78 12.24
N GLU A 3 -9.98 -12.69 11.87
CA GLU A 3 -8.53 -12.45 11.82
C GLU A 3 -8.18 -11.36 10.79
N PRO A 4 -7.12 -10.57 11.02
CA PRO A 4 -6.67 -9.59 10.05
C PRO A 4 -6.14 -10.30 8.79
N PRO A 5 -6.55 -9.88 7.59
CA PRO A 5 -6.07 -10.46 6.35
C PRO A 5 -4.56 -10.22 6.18
N ARG A 6 -3.87 -11.20 5.56
CA ARG A 6 -2.47 -11.08 5.21
C ARG A 6 -2.29 -10.01 4.12
N VAL A 7 -1.28 -9.16 4.28
CA VAL A 7 -0.88 -8.19 3.26
C VAL A 7 -0.19 -8.91 2.11
N HIS A 8 -0.64 -8.66 0.89
CA HIS A 8 0.02 -9.09 -0.34
C HIS A 8 0.90 -7.97 -0.87
N TRP A 9 2.12 -8.33 -1.23
CA TRP A 9 3.14 -7.41 -1.71
C TRP A 9 3.47 -7.69 -3.17
N GLU A 10 3.45 -6.65 -3.99
CA GLU A 10 3.81 -6.69 -5.40
C GLU A 10 4.94 -5.70 -5.67
N GLN A 11 6.07 -6.18 -6.20
CA GLN A 11 7.12 -5.29 -6.69
C GLN A 11 6.73 -4.76 -8.06
N VAL A 12 6.78 -3.45 -8.24
CA VAL A 12 6.48 -2.79 -9.52
C VAL A 12 7.69 -2.00 -9.99
N PHE A 13 7.95 -2.06 -11.30
CA PHE A 13 9.03 -1.32 -11.94
C PHE A 13 8.44 -0.09 -12.63
N MET A 14 8.82 1.10 -12.17
CA MET A 14 8.45 2.34 -12.87
C MET A 14 9.49 2.61 -13.97
N SER A 15 9.01 2.80 -15.18
CA SER A 15 9.79 2.95 -16.42
C SER A 15 11.01 3.87 -16.25
N GLY A 16 12.20 3.26 -16.22
CA GLY A 16 13.49 3.95 -16.39
C GLY A 16 14.26 4.33 -15.12
N GLN A 17 13.76 4.01 -13.91
CA GLN A 17 14.58 4.14 -12.69
C GLN A 17 14.57 2.86 -11.84
N PRO A 18 15.73 2.42 -11.32
CA PRO A 18 15.86 1.21 -10.50
C PRO A 18 15.35 1.37 -9.07
N LEU A 19 14.53 2.40 -8.80
CA LEU A 19 14.07 2.66 -7.43
C LEU A 19 12.99 1.64 -7.07
N ASP A 20 13.36 0.73 -6.18
CA ASP A 20 12.49 -0.33 -5.67
C ASP A 20 11.16 0.23 -5.16
N HIS A 21 10.08 -0.23 -5.79
CA HIS A 21 8.72 0.13 -5.44
C HIS A 21 7.90 -1.12 -5.16
N TRP A 22 7.20 -1.11 -4.04
CA TRP A 22 6.37 -2.20 -3.58
C TRP A 22 4.97 -1.70 -3.27
N LEU A 23 3.95 -2.39 -3.76
CA LEU A 23 2.55 -2.11 -3.51
C LEU A 23 1.98 -3.10 -2.51
N ALA A 24 1.17 -2.61 -1.57
CA ALA A 24 0.46 -3.42 -0.60
C ALA A 24 -1.04 -3.50 -0.96
N THR A 25 -1.57 -4.72 -0.98
CA THR A 25 -3.00 -5.01 -1.14
C THR A 25 -3.46 -5.98 -0.05
N LEU A 26 -4.75 -5.95 0.28
CA LEU A 26 -5.42 -7.05 0.97
C LEU A 26 -6.24 -7.86 -0.06
N PRO A 27 -6.54 -9.14 0.21
CA PRO A 27 -7.40 -9.94 -0.65
C PRO A 27 -8.72 -9.22 -0.97
N GLY A 28 -9.05 -9.10 -2.26
CA GLY A 28 -10.28 -8.45 -2.72
C GLY A 28 -10.35 -6.93 -2.48
N SER A 29 -9.21 -6.27 -2.25
CA SER A 29 -9.16 -4.83 -1.95
C SER A 29 -8.35 -4.03 -2.98
N VAL A 30 -8.53 -2.70 -2.98
CA VAL A 30 -7.63 -1.81 -3.71
C VAL A 30 -6.24 -1.78 -3.06
N CYS A 31 -5.22 -1.39 -3.83
CA CYS A 31 -3.92 -1.05 -3.24
C CYS A 31 -4.09 0.07 -2.21
N PHE A 32 -3.62 -0.18 -0.99
CA PHE A 32 -3.81 0.70 0.16
C PHE A 32 -2.52 1.30 0.70
N ALA A 33 -1.37 0.76 0.30
CA ALA A 33 -0.08 1.35 0.64
C ALA A 33 0.97 1.11 -0.45
N SER A 34 2.00 1.95 -0.44
CA SER A 34 3.21 1.74 -1.22
C SER A 34 4.45 1.95 -0.36
N VAL A 35 5.51 1.20 -0.66
CA VAL A 35 6.83 1.28 -0.04
C VAL A 35 7.85 1.55 -1.14
N ASN A 36 8.57 2.66 -1.03
CA ASN A 36 9.44 3.16 -2.10
C ASN A 36 10.84 3.43 -1.55
N MET A 37 11.87 3.01 -2.26
CA MET A 37 13.23 3.49 -2.00
C MET A 37 13.41 4.91 -2.56
N ARG A 38 13.98 5.79 -1.75
CA ARG A 38 14.38 7.15 -2.12
C ARG A 38 15.83 7.15 -2.62
N ILE A 39 16.21 8.23 -3.29
CA ILE A 39 17.58 8.42 -3.79
C ILE A 39 18.65 8.43 -2.69
N ASP A 40 18.27 8.80 -1.45
CA ASP A 40 19.14 8.80 -0.27
C ASP A 40 19.29 7.41 0.38
N GLY A 41 18.77 6.35 -0.26
CA GLY A 41 18.81 4.97 0.24
C GLY A 41 17.78 4.67 1.34
N THR A 42 16.95 5.65 1.71
CA THR A 42 15.90 5.44 2.71
C THR A 42 14.58 5.00 2.08
N TRP A 43 13.70 4.44 2.90
CA TRP A 43 12.42 3.88 2.48
C TRP A 43 11.25 4.73 2.97
N LYS A 44 10.33 5.03 2.06
CA LYS A 44 9.12 5.80 2.31
C LYS A 44 7.90 4.89 2.25
N VAL A 45 7.07 4.94 3.30
CA VAL A 45 5.72 4.37 3.30
C VAL A 45 4.73 5.45 2.89
N ASN A 46 3.87 5.18 1.93
CA ASN A 46 2.69 6.00 1.64
C ASN A 46 1.44 5.14 1.84
N LEU A 47 0.65 5.45 2.86
CA LEU A 47 -0.66 4.82 3.08
C LEU A 47 -1.69 5.60 2.26
N THR A 48 -2.19 5.01 1.18
CA THR A 48 -3.23 5.60 0.34
C THR A 48 -4.07 4.49 -0.27
N PRO A 49 -5.35 4.33 0.09
CA PRO A 49 -6.28 3.59 -0.73
C PRO A 49 -6.43 4.36 -2.05
N LYS A 50 -5.88 3.82 -3.15
CA LYS A 50 -6.11 4.39 -4.48
C LYS A 50 -7.63 4.41 -4.73
N GLY A 51 -8.21 5.60 -4.81
CA GLY A 51 -9.64 5.80 -5.15
C GLY A 51 -10.38 6.85 -4.33
N ARG A 52 -9.98 7.12 -3.08
CA ARG A 52 -10.51 8.25 -2.30
C ARG A 52 -9.40 8.77 -1.39
N GLY A 53 -8.95 9.99 -1.64
CA GLY A 53 -7.93 10.64 -0.84
C GLY A 53 -8.24 10.46 0.65
N LEU A 54 -7.33 9.83 1.38
CA LEU A 54 -7.29 9.98 2.83
C LEU A 54 -7.07 11.47 3.06
N LYS A 55 -8.14 12.18 3.48
CA LYS A 55 -8.11 13.63 3.74
C LYS A 55 -7.01 14.02 4.74
N VAL A 56 -6.48 13.05 5.50
CA VAL A 56 -5.26 13.20 6.28
C VAL A 56 -4.54 11.85 6.24
N ILE A 57 -3.43 11.76 5.49
CA ILE A 57 -2.47 10.68 5.70
C ILE A 57 -1.67 11.10 6.92
N PRO A 58 -1.66 10.35 8.04
CA PRO A 58 -0.59 10.51 9.00
C PRO A 58 0.68 10.11 8.26
N ILE A 59 1.41 11.10 7.75
CA ILE A 59 2.75 10.89 7.25
C ILE A 59 3.54 10.51 8.50
N TYR A 60 3.76 9.21 8.70
CA TYR A 60 4.80 8.73 9.62
C TYR A 60 6.13 9.15 8.99
N SER A 61 6.55 10.37 9.30
CA SER A 61 7.43 11.23 8.51
C SER A 61 8.92 10.92 8.66
N GLN A 62 9.27 9.81 9.30
CA GLN A 62 10.65 9.38 9.44
C GLN A 62 10.97 8.34 8.36
N PRO A 63 11.90 8.62 7.43
CA PRO A 63 12.34 7.64 6.45
C PRO A 63 12.90 6.37 7.12
N TYR A 64 12.46 5.19 6.68
CA TYR A 64 12.95 3.92 7.20
C TYR A 64 14.32 3.60 6.61
N ARG A 65 15.24 3.06 7.43
CA ARG A 65 16.57 2.64 6.94
C ARG A 65 16.55 1.34 6.15
N THR A 66 15.49 0.55 6.26
CA THR A 66 15.36 -0.73 5.55
C THR A 66 13.95 -0.93 5.03
N ARG A 67 13.85 -1.70 3.95
CA ARG A 67 12.58 -2.13 3.34
C ARG A 67 11.71 -2.88 4.35
N GLU A 68 12.30 -3.80 5.09
CA GLU A 68 11.60 -4.69 6.02
C GLU A 68 10.91 -3.90 7.12
N LYS A 69 11.55 -2.84 7.63
CA LYS A 69 10.95 -1.95 8.63
C LYS A 69 9.78 -1.16 8.05
N ALA A 70 9.90 -0.70 6.80
CA ALA A 70 8.82 -0.03 6.10
C ALA A 70 7.62 -0.97 5.85
N MET A 71 7.88 -2.20 5.40
CA MET A 71 6.83 -3.22 5.18
C MET A 71 6.17 -3.65 6.49
N ALA A 72 6.95 -3.91 7.55
CA ALA A 72 6.42 -4.26 8.87
C ALA A 72 5.53 -3.16 9.46
N HIS A 73 5.82 -1.89 9.17
CA HIS A 73 4.92 -0.79 9.53
C HIS A 73 3.56 -0.92 8.83
N VAL A 74 3.55 -1.19 7.53
CA VAL A 74 2.31 -1.36 6.76
C VAL A 74 1.51 -2.57 7.26
N GLU A 75 2.19 -3.68 7.57
CA GLU A 75 1.55 -4.87 8.13
C GLU A 75 0.94 -4.59 9.50
N ARG A 76 1.67 -3.90 10.40
CA ARG A 76 1.13 -3.47 11.70
C ARG A 76 -0.06 -2.55 11.52
N TRP A 77 0.01 -1.59 10.59
CA TRP A 77 -1.14 -0.73 10.29
C TRP A 77 -2.35 -1.55 9.82
N ALA A 78 -2.15 -2.51 8.93
CA ALA A 78 -3.21 -3.37 8.42
C ALA A 78 -3.86 -4.22 9.52
N GLN A 79 -3.10 -4.72 10.50
CA GLN A 79 -3.64 -5.46 11.65
C GLN A 79 -4.75 -4.69 12.37
N TYR A 80 -4.61 -3.36 12.51
CA TYR A 80 -5.57 -2.51 13.21
C TYR A 80 -6.59 -1.81 12.30
N HIS A 81 -6.30 -1.70 11.00
CA HIS A 81 -7.05 -0.81 10.09
C HIS A 81 -7.53 -1.47 8.80
N TRP A 82 -7.38 -2.78 8.61
CA TRP A 82 -7.77 -3.48 7.38
C TRP A 82 -9.22 -3.23 6.96
N ARG A 83 -10.16 -3.11 7.91
CA ARG A 83 -11.58 -2.81 7.63
C ARG A 83 -11.82 -1.44 6.99
N LYS A 84 -10.84 -0.53 7.07
CA LYS A 84 -10.88 0.80 6.44
C LYS A 84 -10.37 0.76 4.99
N VAL A 85 -9.80 -0.36 4.55
CA VAL A 85 -9.34 -0.51 3.17
C VAL A 85 -10.57 -0.81 2.29
N PRO A 86 -10.83 0.02 1.26
CA PRO A 86 -11.96 -0.23 0.37
C PRO A 86 -11.80 -1.56 -0.38
N PRO A 87 -12.90 -2.29 -0.61
CA PRO A 87 -12.88 -3.41 -1.54
C PRO A 87 -12.45 -2.92 -2.92
N ALA A 88 -11.86 -3.82 -3.72
CA ALA A 88 -11.70 -3.58 -5.14
C ALA A 88 -13.12 -3.61 -5.73
N GLU A 89 -13.71 -2.44 -5.99
CA GLU A 89 -14.96 -2.40 -6.76
C GLU A 89 -14.66 -3.05 -8.13
N PRO A 90 -15.45 -4.05 -8.56
CA PRO A 90 -15.38 -4.46 -9.96
C PRO A 90 -15.70 -3.22 -10.77
N LYS A 91 -14.85 -2.87 -11.75
CA LYS A 91 -15.17 -1.79 -12.69
C LYS A 91 -16.59 -2.07 -13.22
N PRO A 92 -17.57 -1.17 -13.03
CA PRO A 92 -18.82 -1.29 -13.76
C PRO A 92 -18.47 -1.06 -15.24
N GLY A 93 -18.38 -2.14 -16.03
CA GLY A 93 -18.13 -2.03 -17.47
C GLY A 93 -17.37 -3.17 -18.13
N ARG A 94 -17.99 -4.35 -18.22
CA ARG A 94 -18.25 -5.05 -19.50
C ARG A 94 -19.56 -5.83 -19.38
N MET A 95 -20.64 -5.11 -19.05
CA MET A 95 -21.99 -5.53 -19.41
C MET A 95 -22.50 -4.41 -20.31
N GLY A 96 -22.52 -4.67 -21.61
CA GLY A 96 -22.79 -3.69 -22.65
C GLY A 96 -22.13 -4.13 -23.95
N TRP A 97 -22.72 -5.12 -24.59
CA TRP A 97 -23.43 -5.08 -25.89
C TRP A 97 -23.66 -6.52 -26.35
#